data_AF-A0A7Y8HK74-F1
#
_entry.id   AF-A0A7Y8HK74-F1
#
_cell.length_a   1.000
_cell.length_b   1.000
_cell.length_c   1.000
_cell.angle_alpha   90.00
_cell.angle_beta   90.00
_cell.angle_gamma   90.00
#
_symmetry.space_group_name_H-M   'P 1'
#
loop_
_entity.id
_entity.type
_entity.pdbx_description
1 polymer ?
#
loop_
_entity_poly.entity_id
_entity_poly.type
_entity_poly.pdbx_seq_one_letter_code
_entity_poly.pdbx_strand_id
1 'polypeptide(L)'
;VMGGWASRALFVSGWTKSQEARRVYLARLPIFNRLVRGASRVLPPPPRALVMKDWKTFFRDTSQWSQLILLLALVVVYLYNFSVLPLDQTPMSSFFLKNLVSFLNLGLAGFVLSAVAGRFIFPGVSQEGFSFWIIRSSPVPLRTFLWSKFWTGLVPLLLLAEALIFLSNWLLKATPFLMILSALTIFFMTFGIVGLAVGLGALYPRFKLENAARMAWGFGGAFFMILSMTFIGALVALEAWPVYALFMAGVQHRPLSLLEWMGVLGSFCGAAILIGTATFLPMKLGLKNLQNMDF
;
A
#
# COMPACT_ATOMS: atom_id res chain seq x y z
N VAL A 1 24.60 -35.14 -24.30
CA VAL A 1 23.64 -36.03 -25.01
C VAL A 1 22.46 -36.44 -24.11
N MET A 2 22.68 -37.01 -22.92
CA MET A 2 21.59 -37.47 -22.02
C MET A 2 20.56 -36.37 -21.64
N GLY A 3 21.01 -35.13 -21.36
CA GLY A 3 20.09 -34.03 -21.05
C GLY A 3 19.15 -33.64 -22.21
N GLY A 4 19.58 -33.86 -23.47
CA GLY A 4 18.73 -33.61 -24.65
C GLY A 4 17.63 -34.66 -24.82
N TRP A 5 17.93 -35.92 -24.47
CA TRP A 5 16.96 -37.01 -24.46
C TRP A 5 15.94 -36.83 -23.33
N ALA A 6 16.41 -36.49 -22.13
CA ALA A 6 15.54 -36.20 -20.99
C ALA A 6 14.62 -34.99 -21.26
N SER A 7 15.17 -33.92 -21.86
CA SER A 7 14.38 -32.74 -22.25
C SER A 7 13.30 -33.11 -23.27
N ARG A 8 13.61 -33.83 -24.34
CA ARG A 8 12.59 -34.23 -25.34
C ARG A 8 11.47 -35.10 -24.76
N ALA A 9 11.81 -36.03 -23.86
CA ALA A 9 10.82 -36.91 -23.23
C ALA A 9 9.92 -36.17 -22.23
N LEU A 10 10.49 -35.25 -21.45
CA LEU A 10 9.78 -34.56 -20.37
C LEU A 10 9.14 -33.25 -20.81
N PHE A 11 9.63 -32.60 -21.87
CA PHE A 11 9.16 -31.29 -22.31
C PHE A 11 7.70 -31.33 -22.75
N VAL A 12 7.29 -32.31 -23.57
CA VAL A 12 5.90 -32.39 -24.05
C VAL A 12 4.95 -32.68 -22.89
N SER A 13 5.28 -33.64 -22.01
CA SER A 13 4.41 -33.97 -20.87
C SER A 13 4.36 -32.84 -19.84
N GLY A 14 5.48 -32.16 -19.60
CA GLY A 14 5.56 -30.99 -18.71
C GLY A 14 4.82 -29.77 -19.28
N TRP A 15 4.92 -29.55 -20.59
CA TRP A 15 4.19 -28.50 -21.30
C TRP A 15 2.69 -28.75 -21.27
N THR A 16 2.23 -29.96 -21.57
CA THR A 16 0.81 -30.29 -21.51
C THR A 16 0.27 -30.19 -20.09
N LYS A 17 1.01 -30.68 -19.08
CA LYS A 17 0.60 -30.55 -17.67
C LYS A 17 0.62 -29.11 -17.14
N SER A 18 1.50 -28.25 -17.64
CA SER A 18 1.52 -26.83 -17.27
C SER A 18 0.36 -26.05 -17.92
N GLN A 19 -0.05 -26.45 -19.12
CA GLN A 19 -1.24 -25.92 -19.80
C GLN A 19 -2.55 -26.46 -19.19
N GLU A 20 -2.55 -27.70 -18.70
CA GLU A 20 -3.66 -28.35 -18.00
C GLU A 20 -3.71 -28.03 -16.49
N ALA A 21 -2.74 -27.25 -15.98
CA ALA A 21 -2.68 -26.88 -14.57
C ALA A 21 -4.03 -26.32 -14.14
N ARG A 22 -4.75 -27.15 -13.37
CA ARG A 22 -6.14 -26.94 -12.97
C ARG A 22 -6.22 -25.58 -12.30
N ARG A 23 -6.74 -24.56 -13.01
CA ARG A 23 -6.94 -23.21 -12.48
C ARG A 23 -7.64 -23.35 -11.13
N VAL A 24 -6.93 -23.10 -10.03
CA VAL A 24 -7.49 -23.24 -8.69
C VAL A 24 -8.63 -22.22 -8.57
N TYR A 25 -9.87 -22.71 -8.57
CA TYR A 25 -11.08 -21.89 -8.66
C TYR A 25 -11.49 -21.28 -7.30
N LEU A 26 -10.55 -20.63 -6.58
CA LEU A 26 -10.89 -19.86 -5.37
C LEU A 26 -11.98 -18.79 -5.68
N ALA A 27 -11.94 -18.21 -6.88
CA ALA A 27 -12.91 -17.21 -7.33
C ALA A 27 -14.34 -17.74 -7.64
N ARG A 28 -14.56 -19.06 -7.69
CA ARG A 28 -15.92 -19.66 -7.79
C ARG A 28 -16.53 -20.01 -6.44
N LEU A 29 -15.81 -19.83 -5.33
CA LEU A 29 -16.37 -20.10 -4.01
C LEU A 29 -17.59 -19.19 -3.75
N PRO A 30 -18.75 -19.75 -3.41
CA PRO A 30 -19.98 -18.98 -3.20
C PRO A 30 -19.85 -17.97 -2.04
N ILE A 31 -19.01 -18.29 -1.05
CA ILE A 31 -18.70 -17.43 0.11
C ILE A 31 -17.94 -16.18 -0.34
N PHE A 32 -16.96 -16.32 -1.24
CA PHE A 32 -16.20 -15.20 -1.79
C PHE A 32 -17.11 -14.23 -2.57
N ASN A 33 -18.00 -14.76 -3.41
CA ASN A 33 -18.99 -13.94 -4.12
C ASN A 33 -19.96 -13.23 -3.17
N ARG A 34 -20.31 -13.82 -2.01
CA ARG A 34 -21.16 -13.17 -1.00
C ARG A 34 -20.42 -12.06 -0.25
N LEU A 35 -19.19 -12.30 0.19
CA LEU A 35 -18.35 -11.30 0.86
C LEU A 35 -18.07 -10.10 -0.05
N VAL A 36 -17.65 -10.35 -1.30
CA VAL A 36 -17.38 -9.27 -2.28
C VAL A 36 -18.67 -8.52 -2.63
N ARG A 37 -19.80 -9.20 -2.80
CA ARG A 37 -21.09 -8.53 -3.02
C ARG A 37 -21.51 -7.70 -1.81
N GLY A 38 -21.29 -8.19 -0.59
CA GLY A 38 -21.59 -7.50 0.66
C GLY A 38 -20.76 -6.23 0.83
N ALA A 39 -19.43 -6.35 0.77
CA ALA A 39 -18.50 -5.22 0.87
C ALA A 39 -18.72 -4.16 -0.21
N SER A 40 -19.14 -4.57 -1.41
CA SER A 40 -19.37 -3.66 -2.54
C SER A 40 -20.80 -3.07 -2.61
N ARG A 41 -21.72 -3.42 -1.69
CA ARG A 41 -23.08 -2.84 -1.66
C ARG A 41 -23.11 -1.35 -1.35
N VAL A 42 -22.07 -0.84 -0.69
CA VAL A 42 -21.96 0.58 -0.30
C VAL A 42 -21.66 1.48 -1.51
N LEU A 43 -21.25 0.91 -2.65
CA LEU A 43 -20.88 1.66 -3.84
C LEU A 43 -22.03 1.76 -4.86
N PRO A 44 -22.14 2.89 -5.60
CA PRO A 44 -23.05 3.00 -6.73
C PRO A 44 -22.82 1.91 -7.80
N PRO A 45 -23.79 1.62 -8.69
CA PRO A 45 -23.72 0.50 -9.61
C PRO A 45 -22.48 0.47 -10.53
N PRO A 46 -22.05 1.59 -11.16
CA PRO A 46 -20.89 1.58 -12.06
C PRO A 46 -19.54 1.26 -11.38
N PRO A 47 -19.12 1.95 -10.29
CA PRO A 47 -17.87 1.62 -9.60
C PRO A 47 -17.91 0.23 -8.95
N ARG A 48 -19.08 -0.22 -8.48
CA ARG A 48 -19.24 -1.55 -7.88
C ARG A 48 -18.82 -2.68 -8.83
N ALA A 49 -19.20 -2.58 -10.11
CA ALA A 49 -18.83 -3.58 -11.11
C ALA A 49 -17.31 -3.62 -11.35
N LEU A 50 -16.66 -2.45 -11.39
CA LEU A 50 -15.21 -2.33 -11.55
C LEU A 50 -14.45 -2.89 -10.33
N VAL A 51 -14.86 -2.54 -9.11
CA VAL A 51 -14.29 -3.09 -7.87
C VAL A 51 -14.43 -4.61 -7.83
N MET A 52 -15.62 -5.14 -8.12
CA MET A 52 -15.86 -6.59 -8.10
C MET A 52 -15.05 -7.32 -9.18
N LYS A 53 -14.83 -6.70 -10.35
CA LYS A 53 -13.93 -7.21 -11.37
C LYS A 53 -12.50 -7.27 -10.85
N ASP A 54 -11.96 -6.18 -10.33
CA ASP A 54 -10.57 -6.09 -9.89
C ASP A 54 -10.25 -7.13 -8.79
N TRP A 55 -11.12 -7.27 -7.78
CA TRP A 55 -10.97 -8.30 -6.75
C TRP A 55 -10.97 -9.73 -7.33
N LYS A 56 -11.87 -10.01 -8.27
CA LYS A 56 -11.93 -11.33 -8.92
C LYS A 56 -10.70 -11.60 -9.77
N THR A 57 -10.19 -10.59 -10.48
CA THR A 57 -8.98 -10.70 -11.29
C THR A 57 -7.75 -10.91 -10.42
N PHE A 58 -7.61 -10.15 -9.34
CA PHE A 58 -6.52 -10.28 -8.37
C PHE A 58 -6.41 -11.71 -7.81
N PHE A 59 -7.53 -12.26 -7.33
CA PHE A 59 -7.55 -13.63 -6.78
C PHE A 59 -7.45 -14.73 -7.83
N ARG A 60 -7.63 -14.42 -9.12
CA ARG A 60 -7.47 -15.37 -10.23
C ARG A 60 -6.04 -15.46 -10.74
N ASP A 61 -5.21 -14.45 -10.50
CA ASP A 61 -3.83 -14.43 -10.96
C ASP A 61 -2.90 -15.15 -9.97
N THR A 62 -2.40 -16.32 -10.36
CA THR A 62 -1.49 -17.13 -9.55
C THR A 62 -0.12 -16.47 -9.33
N SER A 63 0.29 -15.51 -10.19
CA SER A 63 1.53 -14.76 -10.00
C SER A 63 1.43 -13.77 -8.83
N GLN A 64 0.25 -13.16 -8.65
CA GLN A 64 -0.02 -12.24 -7.54
C GLN A 64 0.02 -12.98 -6.19
N TRP A 65 -0.52 -14.20 -6.15
CA TRP A 65 -0.52 -15.05 -4.95
C TRP A 65 0.87 -15.42 -4.46
N SER A 66 1.78 -15.82 -5.35
CA SER A 66 3.16 -16.17 -4.96
C SER A 66 3.90 -14.95 -4.41
N GLN A 67 3.70 -13.77 -5.03
CA GLN A 67 4.27 -12.52 -4.54
C GLN A 67 3.69 -12.09 -3.19
N LEU A 68 2.38 -12.26 -2.97
CA LEU A 68 1.72 -11.95 -1.72
C LEU A 68 2.25 -12.83 -0.58
N ILE A 69 2.42 -14.14 -0.81
CA ILE A 69 2.99 -15.07 0.18
C ILE A 69 4.43 -14.67 0.52
N LEU A 70 5.25 -14.37 -0.49
CA LEU A 70 6.64 -13.93 -0.29
C LEU A 70 6.70 -12.62 0.51
N LEU A 71 5.80 -11.69 0.21
CA LEU A 71 5.70 -10.42 0.92
C LEU A 71 5.21 -10.60 2.36
N LEU A 72 4.24 -11.49 2.59
CA LEU A 72 3.76 -11.83 3.92
C LEU A 72 4.88 -12.46 4.77
N ALA A 73 5.68 -13.35 4.18
CA ALA A 73 6.84 -13.92 4.84
C ALA A 73 7.85 -12.83 5.25
N LEU A 74 8.11 -11.84 4.39
CA LEU A 74 8.97 -10.71 4.71
C LEU A 74 8.42 -9.87 5.88
N VAL A 75 7.11 -9.64 5.91
CA VAL A 75 6.43 -8.95 7.02
C VAL A 75 6.55 -9.74 8.33
N VAL A 76 6.45 -11.07 8.30
CA VAL A 76 6.67 -11.89 9.49
C VAL A 76 8.10 -11.78 9.99
N VAL A 77 9.10 -11.82 9.09
CA VAL A 77 10.52 -11.62 9.45
C VAL A 77 10.75 -10.23 10.04
N TYR A 78 10.10 -9.21 9.48
CA TYR A 78 10.10 -7.85 10.00
C TYR A 78 9.57 -7.79 11.44
N LEU A 79 8.38 -8.36 11.71
CA LEU A 79 7.82 -8.40 13.07
C LEU A 79 8.69 -9.20 14.03
N TYR A 80 9.27 -10.31 13.57
CA TYR A 80 10.20 -11.11 14.37
C TYR A 80 11.44 -10.29 14.76
N ASN A 81 11.98 -9.49 13.85
CA ASN A 81 13.14 -8.62 14.14
C ASN A 81 12.86 -7.68 15.33
N PHE A 82 11.65 -7.10 15.41
CA PHE A 82 11.26 -6.27 16.55
C PHE A 82 11.09 -7.06 17.85
N SER A 83 10.63 -8.31 17.79
CA SER A 83 10.48 -9.13 18.99
C SER A 83 11.82 -9.52 19.64
N VAL A 84 12.89 -9.58 18.85
CA VAL A 84 14.25 -9.98 19.30
C VAL A 84 15.09 -8.76 19.71
N LEU A 85 14.58 -7.53 19.55
CA LEU A 85 15.32 -6.33 19.91
C LEU A 85 15.53 -6.24 21.44
N PRO A 86 16.78 -6.24 21.95
CA PRO A 86 17.05 -6.23 23.39
C PRO A 86 16.89 -4.82 23.99
N LEU A 87 15.65 -4.33 24.06
CA LEU A 87 15.30 -3.00 24.59
C LEU A 87 15.33 -2.92 26.12
N ASP A 88 15.45 -4.06 26.80
CA ASP A 88 15.47 -4.19 28.26
C ASP A 88 16.89 -4.26 28.84
N GLN A 89 17.93 -4.37 28.00
CA GLN A 89 19.33 -4.58 28.44
C GLN A 89 20.19 -3.31 28.38
N THR A 90 19.65 -2.17 27.92
CA THR A 90 20.42 -0.93 27.76
C THR A 90 20.28 0.00 28.99
N PRO A 91 21.38 0.60 29.48
CA PRO A 91 21.38 1.50 30.65
C PRO A 91 20.77 2.90 30.41
N MET A 92 20.39 3.25 29.17
CA MET A 92 19.55 4.43 28.91
C MET A 92 18.10 4.15 29.31
N SER A 93 17.34 5.20 29.66
CA SER A 93 15.93 5.07 30.05
C SER A 93 15.17 4.20 29.03
N SER A 94 14.90 2.95 29.39
CA SER A 94 14.26 1.95 28.52
C SER A 94 12.97 2.52 27.90
N PHE A 95 12.31 3.43 28.62
CA PHE A 95 11.15 4.17 28.19
C PHE A 95 11.40 5.11 26.99
N PHE A 96 12.43 5.97 26.98
CA PHE A 96 12.68 6.89 25.86
C PHE A 96 13.08 6.14 24.58
N LEU A 97 13.97 5.15 24.71
CA LEU A 97 14.41 4.33 23.58
C LEU A 97 13.25 3.55 22.96
N LYS A 98 12.36 2.94 23.77
CA LYS A 98 11.16 2.24 23.27
C LYS A 98 10.24 3.16 22.47
N ASN A 99 9.96 4.36 22.99
CA ASN A 99 9.10 5.33 22.33
C ASN A 99 9.73 5.87 21.03
N LEU A 100 11.05 6.14 21.04
CA LEU A 100 11.78 6.56 19.85
C LEU A 100 11.80 5.48 18.77
N VAL A 101 12.09 4.23 19.12
CA VAL A 101 12.07 3.10 18.18
C VAL A 101 10.67 2.88 17.63
N SER A 102 9.63 2.99 18.46
CA SER A 102 8.23 2.89 18.02
C SER A 102 7.85 4.01 17.06
N PHE A 103 8.36 5.23 17.27
CA PHE A 103 8.16 6.34 16.35
C PHE A 103 8.90 6.14 15.02
N LEU A 104 10.16 5.69 15.05
CA LEU A 104 10.91 5.38 13.83
C LEU A 104 10.30 4.23 13.03
N ASN A 105 9.70 3.26 13.73
CA ASN A 105 8.95 2.15 13.13
C ASN A 105 7.77 2.64 12.26
N LEU A 106 7.17 3.80 12.55
CA LEU A 106 6.16 4.40 11.68
C LEU A 106 6.70 4.68 10.27
N GLY A 107 7.90 5.25 10.17
CA GLY A 107 8.55 5.51 8.88
C GLY A 107 8.94 4.23 8.15
N LEU A 108 9.43 3.24 8.90
CA LEU A 108 9.80 1.93 8.36
C LEU A 108 8.57 1.15 7.84
N ALA A 109 7.47 1.18 8.58
CA ALA A 109 6.19 0.62 8.14
C ALA A 109 5.68 1.34 6.88
N GLY A 110 5.74 2.68 6.84
CA GLY A 110 5.45 3.46 5.64
C GLY A 110 6.27 3.02 4.42
N PHE A 111 7.56 2.74 4.60
CA PHE A 111 8.43 2.22 3.55
C PHE A 111 8.00 0.81 3.07
N VAL A 112 7.64 -0.08 4.00
CA VAL A 112 7.10 -1.40 3.63
C VAL A 112 5.81 -1.23 2.82
N LEU A 113 4.90 -0.34 3.25
CA LEU A 113 3.65 -0.07 2.54
C LEU A 113 3.87 0.52 1.15
N SER A 114 4.83 1.43 0.97
CA SER A 114 5.15 1.96 -0.36
C SER A 114 5.70 0.86 -1.28
N ALA A 115 6.54 -0.04 -0.76
CA ALA A 115 7.05 -1.20 -1.50
C ALA A 115 5.94 -2.18 -1.91
N VAL A 116 4.93 -2.37 -1.06
CA VAL A 116 3.72 -3.18 -1.37
C VAL A 116 2.89 -2.47 -2.44
N ALA A 117 2.60 -1.18 -2.24
CA ALA A 117 1.79 -0.38 -3.16
C ALA A 117 2.44 -0.29 -4.55
N GLY A 118 3.76 -0.18 -4.65
CA GLY A 118 4.49 -0.19 -5.91
C GLY A 118 4.37 -1.50 -6.68
N ARG A 119 4.19 -2.63 -5.99
CA ARG A 119 4.03 -3.95 -6.63
C ARG A 119 2.60 -4.26 -7.05
N PHE A 120 1.62 -3.86 -6.25
CA PHE A 120 0.23 -4.27 -6.44
C PHE A 120 -0.69 -3.17 -6.95
N ILE A 121 -0.51 -1.94 -6.47
CA ILE A 121 -1.42 -0.82 -6.73
C ILE A 121 -0.95 0.01 -7.92
N PHE A 122 0.34 0.37 -7.95
CA PHE A 122 0.95 1.15 -9.04
C PHE A 122 0.70 0.56 -10.43
N PRO A 123 0.91 -0.76 -10.68
CA PRO A 123 0.64 -1.32 -11.99
C PRO A 123 -0.86 -1.52 -12.28
N GLY A 124 -1.76 -1.29 -11.31
CA GLY A 124 -3.18 -1.64 -11.41
C GLY A 124 -3.94 -0.97 -12.56
N VAL A 125 -3.53 0.24 -12.99
CA VAL A 125 -4.09 0.90 -14.18
C VAL A 125 -3.61 0.22 -15.46
N SER A 126 -2.33 -0.10 -15.52
CA SER A 126 -1.70 -0.71 -16.70
C SER A 126 -2.06 -2.20 -16.86
N GLN A 127 -2.45 -2.89 -15.78
CA GLN A 127 -3.01 -4.24 -15.81
C GLN A 127 -4.28 -4.36 -16.65
N GLU A 128 -4.98 -3.25 -16.93
CA GLU A 128 -6.10 -3.25 -17.86
C GLU A 128 -5.69 -3.59 -19.30
N GLY A 129 -4.42 -3.34 -19.64
CA GLY A 129 -3.84 -3.65 -20.95
C GLY A 129 -4.69 -3.14 -22.12
N PHE A 130 -4.84 -3.96 -23.15
CA PHE A 130 -5.65 -3.67 -24.33
C PHE A 130 -7.15 -3.51 -24.03
N SER A 131 -7.64 -4.02 -22.90
CA SER A 131 -9.05 -3.89 -22.52
C SER A 131 -9.41 -2.48 -22.03
N PHE A 132 -8.41 -1.60 -21.86
CA PHE A 132 -8.65 -0.21 -21.47
C PHE A 132 -9.55 0.54 -22.47
N TRP A 133 -9.49 0.20 -23.77
CA TRP A 133 -10.35 0.82 -24.79
C TRP A 133 -11.85 0.61 -24.52
N ILE A 134 -12.22 -0.56 -23.97
CA ILE A 134 -13.61 -0.88 -23.58
C ILE A 134 -14.07 0.02 -22.42
N ILE A 135 -13.19 0.30 -21.47
CA ILE A 135 -13.50 1.19 -20.34
C ILE A 135 -13.74 2.61 -20.85
N ARG A 136 -12.95 3.06 -21.83
CA ARG A 136 -13.08 4.40 -22.42
C ARG A 136 -14.34 4.57 -23.26
N SER A 137 -14.75 3.54 -24.01
CA SER A 137 -15.99 3.58 -24.80
C SER A 137 -17.24 3.33 -23.94
N SER A 138 -17.08 2.88 -22.70
CA SER A 138 -18.19 2.75 -21.76
C SER A 138 -18.68 4.11 -21.25
N PRO A 139 -19.96 4.23 -20.82
CA PRO A 139 -20.52 5.46 -20.25
C PRO A 139 -19.98 5.78 -18.84
N VAL A 140 -18.88 5.15 -18.41
CA VAL A 140 -18.28 5.36 -17.09
C VAL A 140 -17.20 6.43 -17.19
N PRO A 141 -17.28 7.53 -16.41
CA PRO A 141 -16.25 8.56 -16.45
C PRO A 141 -14.92 8.01 -15.92
N LEU A 142 -13.80 8.36 -16.57
CA LEU A 142 -12.44 7.94 -16.19
C LEU A 142 -12.09 8.29 -14.73
N ARG A 143 -12.69 9.36 -14.20
CA ARG A 143 -12.57 9.72 -12.78
C ARG A 143 -13.08 8.60 -11.88
N THR A 144 -14.27 8.06 -12.15
CA THR A 144 -14.87 6.96 -11.38
C THR A 144 -14.05 5.69 -11.52
N PHE A 145 -13.46 5.44 -12.68
CA PHE A 145 -12.52 4.33 -12.87
C PHE A 145 -11.28 4.45 -11.98
N LEU A 146 -10.60 5.61 -11.96
CA LEU A 146 -9.41 5.81 -11.10
C LEU A 146 -9.77 5.73 -9.61
N TRP A 147 -10.87 6.34 -9.19
CA TRP A 147 -11.32 6.25 -7.80
C TRP A 147 -11.71 4.83 -7.41
N SER A 148 -12.29 4.05 -8.32
CA SER A 148 -12.52 2.63 -8.09
C SER A 148 -11.21 1.88 -7.80
N LYS A 149 -10.13 2.19 -8.53
CA LYS A 149 -8.80 1.60 -8.28
C LYS A 149 -8.16 2.09 -6.98
N PHE A 150 -8.39 3.34 -6.62
CA PHE A 150 -7.97 3.87 -5.33
C PHE A 150 -8.60 3.07 -4.18
N TRP A 151 -9.92 2.88 -4.20
CA TRP A 151 -10.61 2.14 -3.14
C TRP A 151 -10.27 0.65 -3.10
N THR A 152 -10.06 0.00 -4.27
CA THR A 152 -9.64 -1.42 -4.29
C THR A 152 -8.23 -1.61 -3.73
N GLY A 153 -7.32 -0.67 -3.97
CA GLY A 153 -5.97 -0.71 -3.40
C GLY A 153 -5.90 -0.26 -1.94
N LEU A 154 -6.72 0.71 -1.54
CA LEU A 154 -6.72 1.28 -0.20
C LEU A 154 -7.10 0.26 0.86
N VAL A 155 -8.20 -0.46 0.68
CA VAL A 155 -8.73 -1.39 1.69
C VAL A 155 -7.69 -2.46 2.11
N PRO A 156 -7.10 -3.26 1.20
CA PRO A 156 -6.12 -4.26 1.59
C PRO A 156 -4.83 -3.65 2.15
N LEU A 157 -4.38 -2.49 1.62
CA LEU A 157 -3.16 -1.85 2.11
C LEU A 157 -3.35 -1.26 3.52
N LEU A 158 -4.53 -0.70 3.80
CA LEU A 158 -4.87 -0.14 5.10
C LEU A 158 -4.97 -1.24 6.17
N LEU A 159 -5.58 -2.38 5.84
CA LEU A 159 -5.59 -3.54 6.74
C LEU A 159 -4.17 -4.02 7.06
N LEU A 160 -3.30 -4.07 6.06
CA LEU A 160 -1.89 -4.42 6.26
C LEU A 160 -1.15 -3.37 7.10
N ALA A 161 -1.39 -2.08 6.86
CA ALA A 161 -0.80 -0.96 7.57
C ALA A 161 -1.13 -0.97 9.06
N GLU A 162 -2.42 -1.09 9.38
CA GLU A 162 -2.91 -1.15 10.76
C GLU A 162 -2.40 -2.40 11.48
N ALA A 163 -2.44 -3.56 10.83
CA ALA A 163 -1.91 -4.79 11.41
C ALA A 163 -0.40 -4.67 11.70
N LEU A 164 0.37 -4.10 10.78
CA LEU A 164 1.80 -3.89 10.95
C LEU A 164 2.09 -2.97 12.14
N ILE A 165 1.46 -1.80 12.22
CA ILE A 165 1.70 -0.82 13.29
C ILE A 165 1.19 -1.33 14.64
N PHE A 166 -0.01 -1.91 14.68
CA PHE A 166 -0.55 -2.45 15.91
C PHE A 166 0.32 -3.58 16.48
N LEU A 167 0.69 -4.57 15.66
CA LEU A 167 1.51 -5.69 16.10
C LEU A 167 2.93 -5.26 16.49
N SER A 168 3.57 -4.39 15.70
CA SER A 168 4.92 -3.91 16.00
C SER A 168 4.95 -3.06 17.28
N ASN A 169 4.01 -2.13 17.46
CA ASN A 169 3.94 -1.33 18.69
C ASN A 169 3.60 -2.17 19.92
N TRP A 170 2.76 -3.19 19.77
CA TRP A 170 2.46 -4.12 20.84
C TRP A 170 3.69 -4.94 21.25
N LEU A 171 4.45 -5.45 20.28
CA LEU A 171 5.73 -6.15 20.53
C LEU A 171 6.76 -5.22 21.19
N LEU A 172 6.78 -3.95 20.81
CA LEU A 172 7.65 -2.91 21.37
C LEU A 172 7.20 -2.39 22.75
N LYS A 173 6.00 -2.77 23.23
CA LYS A 173 5.37 -2.24 24.46
C LYS A 173 5.33 -0.71 24.46
N ALA A 174 4.95 -0.12 23.33
CA ALA A 174 4.82 1.33 23.18
C ALA A 174 3.76 1.90 24.14
N THR A 175 3.87 3.20 24.46
CA THR A 175 2.85 3.88 25.26
C THR A 175 1.50 3.91 24.52
N PRO A 176 0.36 3.86 25.25
CA PRO A 176 -0.97 3.95 24.61
C PRO A 176 -1.14 5.20 23.73
N PHE A 177 -0.53 6.32 24.15
CA PHE A 177 -0.50 7.56 23.40
C PHE A 177 0.17 7.39 22.02
N LEU A 178 1.40 6.83 21.98
CA LEU A 178 2.09 6.56 20.71
C LEU A 178 1.37 5.52 19.86
N MET A 179 0.75 4.52 20.48
CA MET A 179 0.01 3.50 19.76
C MET A 179 -1.17 4.11 18.98
N ILE A 180 -1.95 4.97 19.62
CA ILE A 180 -3.06 5.68 18.96
C ILE A 180 -2.55 6.65 17.90
N LEU A 181 -1.52 7.43 18.22
CA LEU A 181 -0.96 8.43 17.30
C LEU A 181 -0.43 7.75 16.04
N SER A 182 0.41 6.73 16.17
CA SER A 182 0.98 6.00 15.03
C SER A 182 -0.07 5.22 14.22
N ALA A 183 -1.11 4.67 14.85
CA ALA A 183 -2.24 4.04 14.15
C ALA A 183 -2.99 5.08 13.30
N LEU A 184 -3.31 6.24 13.89
CA LEU A 184 -3.98 7.32 13.17
C LEU A 184 -3.09 7.89 12.05
N THR A 185 -1.80 8.06 12.29
CA THR A 185 -0.87 8.51 11.26
C THR A 185 -0.78 7.52 10.11
N ILE A 186 -0.58 6.22 10.39
CA ILE A 186 -0.43 5.23 9.32
C ILE A 186 -1.72 5.10 8.52
N PHE A 187 -2.88 5.22 9.18
CA PHE A 187 -4.18 5.24 8.54
C PHE A 187 -4.23 6.32 7.45
N PHE A 188 -3.90 7.57 7.79
CA PHE A 188 -3.90 8.68 6.84
C PHE A 188 -2.74 8.65 5.84
N MET A 189 -1.55 8.23 6.27
CA MET A 189 -0.38 8.05 5.40
C MET A 189 -0.70 7.06 4.27
N THR A 190 -1.48 6.01 4.56
CA THR A 190 -1.91 5.03 3.56
C THR A 190 -2.71 5.67 2.41
N PHE A 191 -3.56 6.67 2.69
CA PHE A 191 -4.28 7.40 1.62
C PHE A 191 -3.30 8.09 0.67
N GLY A 192 -2.27 8.75 1.22
CA GLY A 192 -1.23 9.41 0.43
C GLY A 192 -0.44 8.43 -0.43
N ILE A 193 -0.01 7.30 0.13
CA ILE A 193 0.74 6.26 -0.59
C ILE A 193 -0.09 5.67 -1.73
N VAL A 194 -1.37 5.36 -1.49
CA VAL A 194 -2.27 4.80 -2.52
C VAL A 194 -2.56 5.84 -3.60
N GLY A 195 -2.77 7.10 -3.23
CA GLY A 195 -3.00 8.18 -4.19
C GLY A 195 -1.80 8.41 -5.10
N LEU A 196 -0.58 8.39 -4.55
CA LEU A 196 0.67 8.41 -5.32
C LEU A 196 0.77 7.18 -6.24
N ALA A 197 0.49 5.98 -5.73
CA ALA A 197 0.60 4.75 -6.51
C ALA A 197 -0.37 4.73 -7.70
N VAL A 198 -1.66 4.99 -7.46
CA VAL A 198 -2.69 4.99 -8.52
C VAL A 198 -2.49 6.16 -9.47
N GLY A 199 -2.25 7.36 -8.95
CA GLY A 199 -2.10 8.57 -9.75
C GLY A 199 -0.87 8.54 -10.65
N LEU A 200 0.31 8.14 -10.13
CA LEU A 200 1.51 7.98 -10.94
C LEU A 200 1.44 6.77 -11.87
N GLY A 201 0.76 5.69 -11.45
CA GLY A 201 0.46 4.55 -12.32
C GLY A 201 -0.42 4.92 -13.52
N ALA A 202 -1.32 5.90 -13.34
CA ALA A 202 -2.13 6.49 -14.41
C ALA A 202 -1.39 7.55 -15.25
N LEU A 203 -0.36 8.21 -14.68
CA LEU A 203 0.49 9.16 -15.37
C LEU A 203 1.48 8.46 -16.31
N TYR A 204 1.98 7.28 -15.93
CA TYR A 204 2.90 6.48 -16.74
C TYR A 204 2.30 5.11 -17.11
N PRO A 205 1.14 5.04 -17.78
CA PRO A 205 0.51 3.78 -18.06
C PRO A 205 1.24 3.06 -19.20
N ARG A 206 1.49 1.76 -19.04
CA ARG A 206 2.08 0.90 -20.07
C ARG A 206 1.22 -0.32 -20.32
N PHE A 207 0.27 -0.18 -21.23
CA PHE A 207 -0.72 -1.21 -21.56
C PHE A 207 -0.18 -2.39 -22.39
N LYS A 208 1.03 -2.25 -22.98
CA LYS A 208 1.65 -3.26 -23.86
C LYS A 208 2.52 -4.31 -23.15
N LEU A 209 2.71 -4.22 -21.83
CA LEU A 209 3.58 -5.13 -21.08
C LEU A 209 2.80 -6.33 -20.53
N GLU A 210 3.21 -7.56 -20.89
CA GLU A 210 2.60 -8.81 -20.39
C GLU A 210 2.76 -9.01 -18.88
N ASN A 211 3.84 -8.48 -18.30
CA ASN A 211 4.14 -8.60 -16.87
C ASN A 211 4.03 -7.24 -16.17
N ALA A 212 2.84 -6.93 -15.67
CA ALA A 212 2.59 -5.67 -14.98
C ALA A 212 3.46 -5.50 -13.71
N ALA A 213 3.83 -6.60 -13.03
CA ALA A 213 4.76 -6.57 -11.89
C ALA A 213 6.18 -6.08 -12.26
N ARG A 214 6.60 -6.17 -13.53
CA ARG A 214 7.90 -5.65 -14.00
C ARG A 214 7.90 -4.13 -14.15
N MET A 215 6.72 -3.49 -14.24
CA MET A 215 6.65 -2.03 -14.34
C MET A 215 7.13 -1.31 -13.09
N ALA A 216 7.03 -1.95 -11.92
CA ALA A 216 7.56 -1.42 -10.67
C ALA A 216 9.07 -1.13 -10.75
N TRP A 217 9.79 -1.80 -11.65
CA TRP A 217 11.23 -1.62 -11.88
C TRP A 217 11.55 -0.61 -13.00
N GLY A 218 10.53 -0.06 -13.67
CA GLY A 218 10.69 0.97 -14.68
C GLY A 218 10.76 2.38 -14.09
N PHE A 219 11.02 3.37 -14.96
CA PHE A 219 11.13 4.79 -14.57
C PHE A 219 9.95 5.29 -13.71
N GLY A 220 8.71 4.97 -14.09
CA GLY A 220 7.53 5.38 -13.32
C GLY A 220 7.48 4.76 -11.91
N GLY A 221 7.92 3.51 -11.76
CA GLY A 221 7.99 2.84 -10.46
C GLY A 221 9.10 3.42 -9.58
N ALA A 222 10.27 3.71 -10.16
CA ALA A 222 11.35 4.39 -9.45
C ALA A 222 10.94 5.80 -8.99
N PHE A 223 10.26 6.56 -9.85
CA PHE A 223 9.75 7.88 -9.51
C PHE A 223 8.69 7.83 -8.40
N PHE A 224 7.78 6.85 -8.45
CA PHE A 224 6.84 6.57 -7.36
C PHE A 224 7.57 6.26 -6.04
N MET A 225 8.63 5.46 -6.06
CA MET A 225 9.39 5.12 -4.84
C MET A 225 10.03 6.36 -4.23
N ILE A 226 10.70 7.19 -5.04
CA ILE A 226 11.34 8.42 -4.58
C ILE A 226 10.29 9.36 -3.96
N LEU A 227 9.20 9.63 -4.68
CA LEU A 227 8.14 10.51 -4.17
C LEU A 227 7.48 9.96 -2.91
N SER A 228 7.26 8.65 -2.83
CA SER A 228 6.68 8.01 -1.64
C SER A 228 7.62 8.11 -0.45
N MET A 229 8.92 7.86 -0.63
CA MET A 229 9.91 8.02 0.44
C MET A 229 10.05 9.47 0.89
N THR A 230 10.05 10.43 -0.03
CA THR A 230 10.04 11.85 0.32
C THR A 230 8.77 12.23 1.09
N PHE A 231 7.61 11.74 0.65
CA PHE A 231 6.33 11.94 1.33
C PHE A 231 6.35 11.37 2.76
N ILE A 232 6.77 10.12 2.93
CA ILE A 232 6.86 9.46 4.24
C ILE A 232 7.83 10.21 5.14
N GLY A 233 9.02 10.54 4.64
CA GLY A 233 10.04 11.28 5.39
C GLY A 233 9.56 12.66 5.82
N ALA A 234 8.90 13.40 4.94
CA ALA A 234 8.31 14.69 5.27
C ALA A 234 7.20 14.57 6.32
N LEU A 235 6.32 13.57 6.20
CA LEU A 235 5.25 13.34 7.16
C LEU A 235 5.80 13.00 8.56
N VAL A 236 6.78 12.09 8.62
CA VAL A 236 7.45 11.72 9.87
C VAL A 236 8.21 12.91 10.46
N ALA A 237 8.89 13.72 9.64
CA ALA A 237 9.59 14.91 10.13
C ALA A 237 8.63 15.96 10.71
N LEU A 238 7.47 16.17 10.09
CA LEU A 238 6.43 17.05 10.64
C LEU A 238 5.94 16.54 11.99
N GLU A 239 5.68 15.23 12.13
CA GLU A 239 5.17 14.63 13.37
C GLU A 239 6.21 14.46 14.47
N ALA A 240 7.50 14.46 14.14
CA ALA A 240 8.58 14.29 15.12
C ALA A 240 8.55 15.37 16.21
N TRP A 241 8.31 16.63 15.83
CA TRP A 241 8.26 17.74 16.78
C TRP A 241 7.03 17.66 17.72
N PRO A 242 5.78 17.52 17.22
CA PRO A 242 4.60 17.30 18.07
C PRO A 242 4.76 16.13 19.02
N VAL A 243 5.26 14.99 18.53
CA VAL A 243 5.48 13.80 19.36
C VAL A 243 6.46 14.09 20.47
N TYR A 244 7.59 14.76 20.17
CA TYR A 244 8.56 15.16 21.18
C TYR A 244 7.98 16.13 22.20
N ALA A 245 7.27 17.17 21.75
CA ALA A 245 6.67 18.19 22.62
C ALA A 245 5.61 17.59 23.55
N LEU A 246 4.70 16.76 23.02
CA LEU A 246 3.66 16.08 23.78
C LEU A 246 4.25 15.08 24.77
N PHE A 247 5.30 14.36 24.36
CA PHE A 247 5.99 13.42 25.23
C PHE A 247 6.71 14.11 26.40
N MET A 248 7.46 15.17 26.13
CA MET A 248 8.17 15.93 27.17
C MET A 248 7.22 16.62 28.14
N ALA A 249 6.10 17.17 27.65
CA ALA A 249 5.06 17.74 28.51
C ALA A 249 4.42 16.70 29.44
N GLY A 250 4.19 15.48 28.93
CA GLY A 250 3.67 14.36 29.71
C GLY A 250 4.65 13.88 30.80
N VAL A 251 5.95 13.82 30.49
CA VAL A 251 6.99 13.41 31.46
C VAL A 251 7.22 14.49 32.53
N GLN A 252 7.08 15.77 32.20
CA GLN A 252 7.31 16.89 33.11
C GLN A 252 6.07 17.34 33.89
N HIS A 253 4.89 16.73 33.65
CA HIS A 253 3.58 17.15 34.19
C HIS A 253 3.32 18.66 34.02
N ARG A 254 3.81 19.26 32.93
CA ARG A 254 3.63 20.69 32.65
C ARG A 254 2.46 20.89 31.68
N PRO A 255 1.58 21.88 31.92
CA PRO A 255 0.61 22.28 30.91
C PRO A 255 1.35 22.89 29.72
N LEU A 256 0.99 22.45 28.51
CA LEU A 256 1.52 23.00 27.27
C LEU A 256 1.14 24.49 27.15
N SER A 257 2.10 25.31 26.74
CA SER A 257 1.87 26.72 26.44
C SER A 257 0.97 26.86 25.20
N LEU A 258 0.24 27.97 25.09
CA LEU A 258 -0.59 28.28 23.92
C LEU A 258 0.23 28.22 22.62
N LEU A 259 1.49 28.66 22.66
CA LEU A 259 2.40 28.65 21.51
C LEU A 259 2.77 27.21 21.09
N GLU A 260 2.93 26.30 22.04
CA GLU A 260 3.24 24.89 21.77
C GLU A 260 2.03 24.17 21.18
N TRP A 261 0.82 24.47 21.67
CA TRP A 261 -0.42 24.00 21.08
C TRP A 261 -0.60 24.50 19.64
N MET A 262 -0.29 25.77 19.37
CA MET A 262 -0.30 26.31 18.01
C MET A 262 0.72 25.61 17.11
N GLY A 263 1.91 25.29 17.62
CA GLY A 263 2.92 24.53 16.87
C GLY A 263 2.48 23.09 16.56
N VAL A 264 1.86 22.41 17.54
CA VAL A 264 1.29 21.07 17.37
C VAL A 264 0.17 21.08 16.32
N LEU A 265 -0.78 22.01 16.43
CA LEU A 265 -1.86 22.18 15.46
C LEU A 265 -1.31 22.52 14.07
N GLY A 266 -0.32 23.41 13.98
CA GLY A 266 0.34 23.78 12.74
C GLY A 266 0.99 22.59 12.04
N SER A 267 1.68 21.72 12.80
CA SER A 267 2.27 20.50 12.25
C SER A 267 1.22 19.50 11.76
N PHE A 268 0.17 19.24 12.56
CA PHE A 268 -0.92 18.35 12.12
C PHE A 268 -1.67 18.88 10.90
N CYS A 269 -1.90 20.19 10.84
CA CYS A 269 -2.44 20.85 9.64
C CYS A 269 -1.50 20.67 8.44
N GLY A 270 -0.19 20.85 8.63
CA GLY A 270 0.82 20.61 7.61
C GLY A 270 0.80 19.16 7.10
N ALA A 271 0.72 18.18 8.01
CA ALA A 271 0.61 16.77 7.68
C ALA A 271 -0.68 16.48 6.89
N ALA A 272 -1.82 17.04 7.31
CA ALA A 272 -3.08 16.88 6.60
C ALA A 272 -3.03 17.47 5.18
N ILE A 273 -2.40 18.63 5.00
CA ILE A 273 -2.16 19.23 3.68
C ILE A 273 -1.24 18.34 2.83
N LEU A 274 -0.16 17.82 3.44
CA LEU A 274 0.78 16.92 2.77
C LEU A 274 0.06 15.63 2.29
N ILE A 275 -0.77 15.03 3.13
CA ILE A 275 -1.59 13.85 2.78
C ILE A 275 -2.58 14.19 1.67
N GLY A 276 -3.28 15.32 1.79
CA GLY A 276 -4.25 15.78 0.79
C GLY A 276 -3.59 16.00 -0.57
N THR A 277 -2.46 16.70 -0.60
CA THR A 277 -1.69 16.94 -1.83
C THR A 277 -1.15 15.64 -2.42
N ALA A 278 -0.53 14.77 -1.63
CA ALA A 278 -0.06 13.46 -2.07
C ALA A 278 -1.18 12.56 -2.59
N THR A 279 -2.41 12.71 -2.08
CA THR A 279 -3.56 11.92 -2.55
C THR A 279 -4.16 12.51 -3.83
N PHE A 280 -4.50 13.79 -3.84
CA PHE A 280 -5.33 14.38 -4.88
C PHE A 280 -4.54 14.89 -6.10
N LEU A 281 -3.31 15.39 -5.90
CA LEU A 281 -2.48 15.93 -6.98
C LEU A 281 -2.11 14.87 -8.02
N PRO A 282 -1.51 13.70 -7.66
CA PRO A 282 -1.17 12.68 -8.65
C PRO A 282 -2.42 12.07 -9.28
N MET A 283 -3.53 11.96 -8.55
CA MET A 283 -4.81 11.50 -9.09
C MET A 283 -5.36 12.44 -10.17
N LYS A 284 -5.26 13.77 -9.97
CA LYS A 284 -5.65 14.77 -10.98
C LYS A 284 -4.74 14.71 -12.21
N LEU A 285 -3.42 14.62 -12.01
CA LEU A 285 -2.45 14.54 -13.10
C LEU A 285 -2.63 13.25 -13.92
N GLY A 286 -2.79 12.11 -13.25
CA GLY A 286 -3.05 10.83 -13.89
C GLY A 286 -4.37 10.82 -14.67
N LEU A 287 -5.43 11.43 -14.13
CA LEU A 287 -6.70 11.58 -14.84
C LEU A 287 -6.55 12.40 -16.12
N LYS A 288 -5.88 13.56 -16.04
CA LYS A 288 -5.64 14.43 -17.20
C LYS A 288 -4.83 13.71 -18.27
N ASN A 289 -3.81 12.95 -17.88
CA ASN A 289 -3.02 12.16 -18.80
C ASN A 289 -3.86 11.10 -19.51
N LEU A 290 -4.67 10.33 -18.78
CA LEU A 290 -5.55 9.31 -19.38
C LEU A 290 -6.61 9.90 -20.33
N GLN A 291 -7.06 11.13 -20.09
CA GLN A 291 -7.99 11.85 -20.97
C GLN A 291 -7.31 12.27 -22.28
N ASN A 292 -6.06 12.70 -22.21
CA ASN A 292 -5.29 13.21 -23.34
C ASN A 292 -4.63 12.12 -24.20
N MET A 293 -4.59 10.87 -23.74
CA MET A 293 -4.05 9.78 -24.55
C MET A 293 -4.95 9.54 -25.75
N ASP A 294 -4.38 9.54 -26.95
CA ASP A 294 -5.06 9.03 -28.15
C ASP A 294 -4.76 7.53 -28.28
N PHE A 295 -5.78 6.73 -28.58
CA PHE A 295 -5.66 5.29 -28.82
C PHE A 295 -5.88 4.97 -30.29
#